data_AF-X1TMB7-F1
#
_entry.id   AF-X1TMB7-F1
#
_cell.length_a   1.000
_cell.length_b   1.000
_cell.length_c   1.000
_cell.angle_alpha   90.00
_cell.angle_beta   90.00
_cell.angle_gamma   90.00
#
_symmetry.space_group_name_H-M   'P 1'
#
loop_
_entity.id
_entity.type
_entity.pdbx_description
1 polymer ?
#
loop_
_entity_poly.entity_id
_entity_poly.type
_entity_poly.pdbx_seq_one_letter_code
_entity_poly.pdbx_strand_id
1 'polypeptide(L)'
;MERSCEDIREMLVDYADGQLSPDESNEVAEHLRKCEHCQKMLEALRRSLELAAVVWEDGLAETKEIRAPILVKVRKIHWPRYAAVAAGILLVLTTSVVWRALMRPAKKEISFAEIERRITESGSAARLLAAAELLAEYTDDEAFVKQQYRHIIEIYPKTTAAAKARSRI
;
A
#
# COMPACT_ATOMS: atom_id res chain seq x y z
N MET A 1 -31.56 -14.80 -22.70
CA MET A 1 -30.23 -15.47 -22.73
C MET A 1 -30.21 -16.33 -21.49
N GLU A 2 -30.17 -17.65 -21.60
CA GLU A 2 -30.18 -18.51 -20.41
C GLU A 2 -28.85 -18.33 -19.67
N ARG A 3 -28.91 -17.96 -18.37
CA ARG A 3 -27.71 -17.86 -17.52
C ARG A 3 -27.08 -19.24 -17.36
N SER A 4 -25.74 -19.26 -17.31
CA SER A 4 -25.00 -20.50 -17.17
C SER A 4 -25.21 -21.12 -15.79
N CYS A 5 -24.91 -22.42 -15.64
CA CYS A 5 -24.99 -23.07 -14.33
C CYS A 5 -24.04 -22.43 -13.29
N GLU A 6 -22.94 -21.80 -13.73
CA GLU A 6 -21.99 -21.11 -12.84
C GLU A 6 -22.62 -19.85 -12.27
N ASP A 7 -23.21 -19.01 -13.13
CA ASP A 7 -23.87 -17.77 -12.70
C ASP A 7 -25.03 -18.06 -11.74
N ILE A 8 -25.78 -19.14 -12.00
CA ILE A 8 -26.90 -19.54 -11.16
C ILE A 8 -26.41 -20.02 -9.79
N ARG A 9 -25.30 -20.78 -9.74
CA ARG A 9 -24.70 -21.25 -8.49
C ARG A 9 -24.36 -20.09 -7.56
N GLU A 10 -23.78 -19.02 -8.09
CA GLU A 10 -23.43 -17.83 -7.30
C GLU A 10 -24.67 -17.15 -6.71
N MET A 11 -25.81 -17.21 -7.41
CA MET A 11 -27.05 -16.58 -7.00
C MET A 11 -27.93 -17.44 -6.07
N LEU A 12 -27.61 -18.72 -5.86
CA LEU A 12 -28.49 -19.62 -5.08
C LEU A 12 -28.65 -19.21 -3.62
N VAL A 13 -27.63 -18.58 -3.02
CA VAL A 13 -27.69 -18.07 -1.64
C VAL A 13 -28.68 -16.92 -1.54
N ASP A 14 -28.50 -15.89 -2.36
CA ASP A 14 -29.39 -14.73 -2.40
C ASP A 14 -30.83 -15.12 -2.80
N TYR A 15 -30.98 -16.13 -3.67
CA TYR A 15 -32.27 -16.70 -4.03
C TYR A 15 -32.94 -17.42 -2.86
N ALA A 16 -32.19 -18.20 -2.08
CA ALA A 16 -32.71 -18.91 -0.90
C ALA A 16 -33.15 -17.94 0.20
N ASP A 17 -32.43 -16.83 0.35
CA ASP A 17 -32.71 -15.78 1.34
C ASP A 17 -33.75 -14.75 0.86
N GLY A 18 -34.23 -14.86 -0.38
CA GLY A 18 -35.21 -13.94 -0.98
C GLY A 18 -34.70 -12.52 -1.20
N GLN A 19 -33.38 -12.35 -1.36
CA GLN A 19 -32.72 -11.05 -1.51
C GLN A 19 -32.56 -10.59 -2.95
N LEU A 20 -32.81 -11.48 -3.93
CA LEU A 20 -32.77 -11.14 -5.35
C LEU A 20 -33.95 -10.24 -5.75
N SER A 21 -33.72 -9.38 -6.75
CA SER A 21 -34.84 -8.64 -7.37
C SER A 21 -35.85 -9.59 -8.03
N PRO A 22 -37.09 -9.14 -8.31
CA PRO A 22 -38.08 -9.97 -8.99
C PRO A 22 -37.61 -10.52 -10.34
N ASP A 23 -36.87 -9.71 -11.10
CA ASP A 23 -36.35 -10.10 -12.42
C ASP A 23 -35.27 -11.19 -12.29
N GLU A 24 -34.32 -11.00 -11.37
CA GLU A 24 -33.27 -11.99 -11.08
C GLU A 24 -33.82 -13.30 -10.50
N SER A 25 -34.82 -13.20 -9.63
CA SER A 25 -35.51 -14.36 -9.06
C SER A 25 -36.21 -15.19 -10.15
N ASN A 26 -36.82 -14.52 -11.12
CA ASN A 26 -37.46 -15.18 -12.27
C ASN A 26 -36.42 -15.90 -13.14
N GLU A 27 -35.28 -15.26 -13.42
CA GLU A 27 -34.20 -15.88 -14.19
C GLU A 27 -33.63 -17.12 -13.51
N VAL A 28 -33.43 -17.07 -12.19
CA VAL A 28 -33.00 -18.25 -11.40
C VAL A 28 -34.08 -19.33 -11.40
N ALA A 29 -35.35 -18.98 -11.21
CA ALA A 29 -36.46 -19.93 -11.24
C ALA A 29 -36.62 -20.61 -12.61
N GLU A 30 -36.42 -19.89 -13.71
CA GLU A 30 -36.45 -20.45 -15.06
C GLU A 30 -35.34 -21.48 -15.26
N HIS A 31 -34.12 -21.19 -14.82
CA HIS A 31 -33.01 -22.14 -14.89
C HIS A 31 -33.26 -23.37 -14.00
N LEU A 32 -33.72 -23.16 -12.77
CA LEU A 32 -34.02 -24.25 -11.84
C LEU A 32 -35.08 -25.20 -12.39
N ARG A 33 -36.03 -24.75 -13.22
CA ARG A 33 -37.00 -25.67 -13.88
C ARG A 33 -36.36 -26.64 -14.86
N LYS A 34 -35.20 -26.30 -15.42
CA LYS A 34 -34.54 -27.06 -16.50
C LYS A 34 -33.30 -27.82 -16.04
N CYS A 35 -32.67 -27.43 -14.94
CA CYS A 35 -31.39 -27.98 -14.49
C CYS A 35 -31.50 -28.73 -13.15
N GLU A 36 -31.47 -30.06 -13.21
CA GLU A 36 -31.49 -30.91 -12.00
C GLU A 36 -30.29 -30.70 -11.07
N HIS A 37 -29.12 -30.34 -11.62
CA HIS A 37 -27.92 -30.11 -10.81
C HIS A 37 -28.08 -28.89 -9.89
N CYS A 38 -28.59 -27.79 -10.43
CA CYS A 38 -28.86 -26.57 -9.66
C CYS A 38 -30.01 -26.78 -8.66
N GLN A 39 -31.03 -27.60 -9.00
CA GLN A 39 -32.08 -27.97 -8.04
C GLN A 39 -31.51 -28.71 -6.82
N LYS A 40 -30.67 -29.74 -7.04
CA LYS A 40 -30.04 -30.51 -5.95
C LYS A 40 -29.17 -29.63 -5.06
N MET A 41 -28.49 -28.65 -5.66
CA MET A 41 -27.63 -27.72 -4.94
C MET A 41 -28.44 -26.76 -4.05
N LEU A 42 -29.54 -26.22 -4.57
CA LEU A 42 -30.47 -25.41 -3.79
C LEU A 42 -31.11 -26.21 -2.64
N GLU A 43 -31.45 -27.47 -2.89
CA GLU A 43 -31.99 -28.34 -1.84
C GLU A 43 -30.96 -28.64 -0.74
N ALA A 44 -29.71 -28.91 -1.12
CA ALA A 44 -28.62 -29.10 -0.16
C ALA A 44 -28.36 -27.84 0.68
N LEU A 45 -28.39 -26.67 0.04
CA LEU A 45 -28.29 -25.37 0.72
C LEU A 45 -29.43 -25.19 1.74
N ARG A 46 -30.68 -25.43 1.34
CA ARG A 46 -31.85 -25.32 2.23
C ARG A 46 -31.75 -26.25 3.43
N ARG A 47 -31.37 -27.52 3.23
CA ARG A 47 -31.14 -28.47 4.34
C ARG A 47 -30.05 -27.98 5.31
N SER A 48 -28.98 -27.39 4.78
CA SER A 48 -27.91 -26.85 5.64
C SER A 48 -28.39 -25.65 6.48
N LEU A 49 -29.23 -24.78 5.90
CA LEU A 49 -29.85 -23.65 6.60
C LEU A 49 -30.85 -24.10 7.66
N GLU A 50 -31.66 -25.13 7.37
CA GLU A 50 -32.59 -25.73 8.33
C GLU A 50 -31.84 -26.33 9.53
N LEU A 51 -30.76 -27.08 9.30
CA LEU A 51 -29.93 -27.63 10.38
C LEU A 51 -29.28 -26.53 11.21
N ALA A 52 -28.79 -25.46 10.56
CA ALA A 52 -28.27 -24.30 11.27
C ALA A 52 -29.37 -23.64 12.11
N ALA A 53 -30.58 -23.45 11.58
CA ALA A 53 -31.68 -22.83 12.31
C ALA A 53 -32.01 -23.57 13.63
N VAL A 54 -32.00 -24.91 13.62
CA VAL A 54 -32.21 -25.72 14.84
C VAL A 54 -31.14 -25.47 15.90
N VAL A 55 -29.85 -25.41 15.50
CA VAL A 55 -28.75 -25.12 16.45
C VAL A 55 -28.86 -23.70 17.02
N TRP A 56 -29.40 -22.76 16.26
CA TRP A 56 -29.54 -21.37 16.68
C TRP A 56 -30.78 -21.15 17.55
N GLU A 57 -31.87 -21.92 17.37
CA GLU A 57 -33.06 -21.86 18.25
C GLU A 57 -32.73 -22.18 19.72
N ASP A 58 -31.77 -23.08 19.99
CA ASP A 58 -31.29 -23.38 21.33
C ASP A 58 -30.54 -22.20 21.99
N GLY A 59 -29.94 -21.30 21.18
CA GLY A 59 -29.23 -20.10 21.66
C GLY A 59 -30.10 -18.84 21.77
N LEU A 60 -31.25 -18.78 21.08
CA LEU A 60 -32.13 -17.59 21.04
C LEU A 60 -33.04 -17.44 22.28
N ALA A 61 -33.08 -18.44 23.18
CA ALA A 61 -33.75 -18.29 24.48
C ALA A 61 -33.10 -17.20 25.35
N GLU A 62 -31.80 -16.94 25.17
CA GLU A 62 -31.04 -15.96 25.94
C GLU A 62 -31.07 -14.53 25.35
N THR A 63 -31.46 -14.38 24.07
CA THR A 63 -31.37 -13.08 23.36
C THR A 63 -32.72 -12.40 23.11
N LYS A 64 -33.81 -12.86 23.74
CA LYS A 64 -35.18 -12.34 23.56
C LYS A 64 -35.37 -10.85 23.89
N GLU A 65 -34.41 -10.19 24.54
CA GLU A 65 -34.53 -8.77 24.89
C GLU A 65 -34.03 -7.78 23.82
N ILE A 66 -33.36 -8.22 22.74
CA ILE A 66 -32.95 -7.30 21.68
C ILE A 66 -33.99 -7.28 20.56
N ARG A 67 -35.19 -6.78 20.87
CA ARG A 67 -36.15 -6.33 19.85
C ARG A 67 -35.84 -4.89 19.45
N ALA A 68 -34.88 -4.72 18.56
CA ALA A 68 -34.82 -3.50 17.75
C ALA A 68 -35.76 -3.69 16.55
N PRO A 69 -36.77 -2.83 16.33
CA PRO A 69 -37.50 -2.82 15.07
C PRO A 69 -36.52 -2.38 13.98
N ILE A 70 -36.02 -3.33 13.18
CA ILE A 70 -35.30 -3.01 11.95
C ILE A 70 -36.35 -2.53 10.95
N LEU A 71 -36.63 -1.24 11.01
CA LEU A 71 -37.36 -0.52 9.98
C LEU A 71 -36.41 -0.49 8.77
N VAL A 72 -36.57 -1.43 7.85
CA VAL A 72 -35.81 -1.45 6.58
C VAL A 72 -36.24 -0.26 5.75
N LYS A 73 -35.65 0.89 6.05
CA LYS A 73 -35.66 2.05 5.17
C LYS A 73 -34.59 1.77 4.14
N VAL A 74 -35.00 1.34 2.94
CA VAL A 74 -34.14 1.36 1.75
C VAL A 74 -33.75 2.82 1.52
N ARG A 75 -32.64 3.21 2.12
CA ARG A 75 -32.09 4.54 1.92
C ARG A 75 -31.45 4.52 0.55
N LYS A 76 -32.20 4.99 -0.46
CA LYS A 76 -31.58 5.51 -1.68
C LYS A 76 -30.55 6.54 -1.21
N ILE A 77 -29.28 6.14 -1.20
CA ILE A 77 -28.18 7.05 -0.94
C ILE A 77 -28.31 8.13 -2.00
N HIS A 78 -28.61 9.36 -1.56
CA HIS A 78 -28.68 10.51 -2.46
C HIS A 78 -27.25 10.83 -2.91
N TRP A 79 -26.83 10.11 -3.95
CA TRP A 79 -25.57 10.25 -4.68
C TRP A 79 -25.16 11.70 -4.99
N PRO A 80 -26.05 12.69 -5.22
CA PRO A 80 -25.60 14.08 -5.40
C PRO A 80 -24.84 14.67 -4.20
N ARG A 81 -25.10 14.22 -2.96
CA ARG A 81 -24.38 14.71 -1.77
C ARG A 81 -23.00 14.07 -1.61
N TYR A 82 -22.87 12.80 -1.98
CA TYR A 82 -21.58 12.09 -1.95
C TYR A 82 -20.70 12.42 -3.16
N ALA A 83 -21.31 12.74 -4.31
CA ALA A 83 -20.63 13.26 -5.48
C ALA A 83 -19.94 14.61 -5.19
N ALA A 84 -20.60 15.50 -4.43
CA ALA A 84 -20.00 16.77 -4.00
C ALA A 84 -18.81 16.57 -3.03
N VAL A 85 -18.89 15.60 -2.12
CA VAL A 85 -17.79 15.27 -1.19
C VAL A 85 -16.61 14.63 -1.93
N ALA A 86 -16.87 13.71 -2.87
CA ALA A 86 -15.84 13.11 -3.70
C ALA A 86 -15.12 14.15 -4.60
N ALA A 87 -15.88 15.08 -5.17
CA ALA A 87 -15.32 16.20 -5.94
C ALA A 87 -14.42 17.10 -5.07
N GLY A 88 -14.80 17.36 -3.82
CA GLY A 88 -13.97 18.11 -2.86
C GLY A 88 -12.64 17.42 -2.56
N ILE A 89 -12.64 16.10 -2.34
CA ILE A 89 -11.42 15.33 -2.11
C ILE A 89 -10.50 15.39 -3.34
N LEU A 90 -11.05 15.24 -4.54
CA LEU A 90 -10.29 15.35 -5.80
C LEU A 90 -9.71 16.75 -6.00
N LEU A 91 -10.43 17.81 -5.64
CA LEU A 91 -9.91 19.18 -5.69
C LEU A 91 -8.79 19.40 -4.67
N VAL A 92 -8.91 18.89 -3.45
CA VAL A 92 -7.83 19.00 -2.43
C VAL A 92 -6.59 18.22 -2.87
N LEU A 93 -6.76 17.02 -3.43
CA LEU A 93 -5.63 16.23 -3.91
C LEU A 93 -4.94 16.88 -5.11
N THR A 94 -5.71 17.35 -6.10
CA THR A 94 -5.14 18.01 -7.29
C THR A 94 -4.46 19.33 -6.93
N THR A 95 -5.10 20.17 -6.10
CA THR A 95 -4.47 21.41 -5.62
C THR A 95 -3.23 21.12 -4.77
N SER A 96 -3.23 20.09 -3.92
CA SER A 96 -2.05 19.67 -3.15
C SER A 96 -0.91 19.20 -4.07
N VAL A 97 -1.21 18.41 -5.09
CA VAL A 97 -0.20 17.93 -6.06
C VAL A 97 0.34 19.09 -6.90
N VAL A 98 -0.52 19.97 -7.41
CA VAL A 98 -0.13 21.16 -8.17
C VAL A 98 0.69 22.11 -7.31
N TRP A 99 0.25 22.37 -6.07
CA TRP A 99 0.98 23.18 -5.11
C TRP A 99 2.35 22.58 -4.80
N ARG A 100 2.42 21.27 -4.59
CA ARG A 100 3.70 20.56 -4.34
C ARG A 100 4.59 20.52 -5.57
N ALA A 101 4.03 20.54 -6.77
CA ALA A 101 4.78 20.64 -8.02
C ALA A 101 5.32 22.06 -8.26
N LEU A 102 4.51 23.10 -8.00
CA LEU A 102 4.92 24.50 -8.09
C LEU A 102 5.91 24.89 -7.00
N MET A 103 5.66 24.44 -5.78
CA MET A 103 6.50 24.71 -4.60
C MET A 103 7.58 23.64 -4.41
N ARG A 104 7.76 22.71 -5.34
CA ARG A 104 8.90 21.78 -5.28
C ARG A 104 10.14 22.65 -5.52
N PRO A 105 10.98 22.90 -4.50
CA PRO A 105 12.25 23.56 -4.75
C PRO A 105 12.98 22.66 -5.75
N ALA A 106 13.52 23.26 -6.81
CA ALA A 106 14.31 22.53 -7.80
C ALA A 106 15.30 21.65 -7.03
N LYS A 107 15.06 20.33 -7.06
CA LYS A 107 15.96 19.36 -6.45
C LYS A 107 17.28 19.64 -7.14
N LYS A 108 18.25 20.17 -6.41
CA LYS A 108 19.49 20.70 -7.00
C LYS A 108 20.18 19.53 -7.70
N GLU A 109 19.89 19.35 -8.97
CA GLU A 109 20.50 18.31 -9.79
C GLU A 109 21.98 18.65 -9.78
N ILE A 110 22.77 17.70 -9.26
CA ILE A 110 24.20 17.89 -9.15
C ILE A 110 24.69 18.03 -10.59
N SER A 111 25.13 19.23 -10.95
CA SER A 111 25.67 19.50 -12.29
C SER A 111 26.80 18.52 -12.59
N PHE A 112 26.92 18.09 -13.83
CA PHE A 112 28.01 17.22 -14.28
C PHE A 112 29.39 17.77 -13.86
N ALA A 113 29.58 19.09 -13.95
CA ALA A 113 30.81 19.76 -13.50
C ALA A 113 31.09 19.58 -12.00
N GLU A 114 30.04 19.56 -11.17
CA GLU A 114 30.15 19.30 -9.73
C GLU A 114 30.47 17.82 -9.45
N ILE A 115 29.97 16.89 -10.28
CA ILE A 115 30.32 15.48 -10.20
C ILE A 115 31.80 15.27 -10.53
N GLU A 116 32.27 15.83 -11.64
CA GLU A 116 33.67 15.74 -12.08
C GLU A 116 34.65 16.32 -11.06
N ARG A 117 34.29 17.49 -10.49
CA ARG A 117 35.06 18.11 -9.40
C ARG A 117 35.19 17.18 -8.20
N ARG A 118 34.08 16.57 -7.76
CA ARG A 118 34.09 15.63 -6.61
C ARG A 118 34.92 14.38 -6.86
N ILE A 119 34.89 13.85 -8.09
CA ILE A 119 35.71 12.70 -8.48
C ILE A 119 37.19 13.07 -8.37
N THR A 120 37.56 14.23 -8.92
CA THR A 120 38.95 14.73 -8.91
C THR A 120 39.44 14.96 -7.48
N GLU A 121 38.64 15.64 -6.64
CA GLU A 121 38.94 15.89 -5.23
C GLU A 121 39.08 14.59 -4.43
N SER A 122 38.21 13.61 -4.68
CA SER A 122 38.29 12.31 -4.00
C SER A 122 39.54 11.53 -4.43
N GLY A 123 39.90 11.59 -5.71
CA GLY A 123 41.10 10.94 -6.25
C GLY A 123 42.39 11.56 -5.71
N SER A 124 42.49 12.88 -5.64
CA SER A 124 43.66 13.55 -5.05
C SER A 124 43.80 13.25 -3.56
N ALA A 125 42.70 13.32 -2.81
CA ALA A 125 42.69 13.02 -1.38
C ALA A 125 43.09 11.56 -1.10
N ALA A 126 42.64 10.60 -1.92
CA ALA A 126 43.01 9.20 -1.78
C ALA A 126 44.51 8.96 -1.99
N ARG A 127 45.15 9.63 -2.97
CA ARG A 127 46.59 9.53 -3.19
C ARG A 127 47.40 10.11 -2.03
N LEU A 128 46.98 11.27 -1.52
CA LEU A 128 47.62 11.88 -0.36
C LEU A 128 47.49 10.99 0.88
N LEU A 129 46.32 10.38 1.09
CA LEU A 129 46.13 9.45 2.20
C LEU A 129 47.02 8.22 2.06
N ALA A 130 47.12 7.62 0.87
CA ALA A 130 48.00 6.48 0.65
C ALA A 130 49.47 6.84 0.92
N ALA A 131 49.92 8.02 0.47
CA ALA A 131 51.27 8.51 0.78
C ALA A 131 51.48 8.72 2.29
N ALA A 132 50.49 9.28 3.00
CA ALA A 132 50.55 9.45 4.44
C ALA A 132 50.57 8.09 5.20
N GLU A 133 49.81 7.09 4.74
CA GLU A 133 49.83 5.73 5.31
C GLU A 133 51.18 5.04 5.09
N LEU A 134 51.82 5.24 3.93
CA LEU A 134 53.20 4.77 3.71
C LEU A 134 54.18 5.48 4.66
N LEU A 135 54.10 6.81 4.79
CA LEU A 135 54.99 7.55 5.69
C LEU A 135 54.85 7.08 7.14
N ALA A 136 53.62 6.78 7.57
CA ALA A 136 53.35 6.24 8.90
C ALA A 136 53.99 4.85 9.14
N GLU A 137 54.21 4.07 8.08
CA GLU A 137 54.84 2.75 8.17
C GLU A 137 56.37 2.82 8.25
N TYR A 138 56.98 3.82 7.60
CA TYR A 138 58.45 3.90 7.45
C TYR A 138 59.13 5.01 8.26
N THR A 139 58.37 5.89 8.93
CA THR A 139 58.93 7.05 9.66
C THR A 139 58.46 7.04 11.12
N ASP A 140 59.39 7.25 12.06
CA ASP A 140 59.06 7.42 13.48
C ASP A 140 58.54 8.84 13.84
N ASP A 141 58.48 9.75 12.86
CA ASP A 141 57.99 11.13 13.07
C ASP A 141 56.44 11.18 13.02
N GLU A 142 55.83 10.80 14.14
CA GLU A 142 54.37 10.79 14.32
C GLU A 142 53.76 12.20 14.15
N ALA A 143 54.50 13.26 14.49
CA ALA A 143 54.01 14.63 14.39
C ALA A 143 53.82 15.04 12.92
N PHE A 144 54.79 14.69 12.07
CA PHE A 144 54.71 14.93 10.64
C PHE A 144 53.56 14.15 10.00
N VAL A 145 53.39 12.87 10.35
CA VAL A 145 52.30 12.03 9.82
C VAL A 145 50.92 12.57 10.24
N LYS A 146 50.74 12.96 11.50
CA LYS A 146 49.49 13.60 11.97
C LYS A 146 49.22 14.92 11.26
N GLN A 147 50.26 15.69 10.93
CA GLN A 147 50.11 16.91 10.14
C GLN A 147 49.60 16.60 8.72
N GLN A 148 50.07 15.53 8.08
CA GLN A 148 49.56 15.12 6.76
C GLN A 148 48.08 14.73 6.83
N TYR A 149 47.66 14.00 7.86
CA TYR A 149 46.23 13.68 8.04
C TYR A 149 45.38 14.93 8.25
N ARG A 150 45.83 15.90 9.06
CA ARG A 150 45.13 17.18 9.22
C ARG A 150 44.99 17.93 7.91
N HIS A 151 46.04 17.97 7.11
CA HIS A 151 46.02 18.63 5.79
C HIS A 151 44.95 18.02 4.87
N ILE A 152 44.83 16.69 4.82
CA ILE A 152 43.78 16.02 4.02
C ILE A 152 42.38 16.39 4.51
N ILE A 153 42.18 16.50 5.84
CA ILE A 153 40.88 16.84 6.43
C ILE A 153 40.48 18.28 6.11
N GLU A 154 41.42 19.21 6.13
CA GLU A 154 41.19 20.62 5.86
C GLU A 154 40.91 20.91 4.39
N ILE A 155 41.71 20.33 3.48
CA ILE A 155 41.62 20.60 2.04
C ILE A 155 40.50 19.78 1.39
N TYR A 156 40.25 18.56 1.84
CA TYR A 156 39.30 17.63 1.22
C TYR A 156 38.20 17.11 2.18
N PRO A 157 37.49 17.99 2.91
CA PRO A 157 36.67 17.63 4.08
C PRO A 157 35.48 16.70 3.77
N LYS A 158 35.05 16.64 2.51
CA LYS A 158 33.89 15.87 2.03
C LYS A 158 34.26 14.54 1.38
N THR A 159 35.54 14.15 1.43
CA THR A 159 36.02 12.90 0.81
C THR A 159 36.06 11.76 1.81
N THR A 160 36.03 10.52 1.32
CA THR A 160 36.23 9.31 2.13
C THR A 160 37.63 9.27 2.74
N ALA A 161 38.63 9.80 2.03
CA ALA A 161 39.99 9.89 2.51
C ALA A 161 40.11 10.80 3.76
N ALA A 162 39.41 11.93 3.78
CA ALA A 162 39.35 12.78 4.97
C ALA A 162 38.65 12.09 6.15
N ALA A 163 37.61 11.30 5.90
CA ALA A 163 36.96 10.51 6.96
C ALA A 163 37.93 9.48 7.56
N LYS A 164 38.71 8.79 6.71
CA LYS A 164 39.75 7.83 7.17
C LYS A 164 40.92 8.55 7.86
N ALA A 165 41.32 9.73 7.39
CA ALA A 165 42.34 10.55 8.07
C ALA A 165 41.90 10.96 9.49
N ARG A 166 40.62 11.32 9.69
CA ARG A 166 40.08 11.65 11.02
C ARG A 166 40.17 10.50 12.02
N SER A 167 40.12 9.24 11.56
CA SER A 167 40.25 8.09 12.45
C SER A 167 41.71 7.75 12.79
N ARG A 168 42.69 8.47 12.24
CA ARG A 168 44.14 8.24 12.43
C ARG A 168 44.80 9.29 13.33
N ILE A 169 44.06 10.32 13.74
CA ILE A 169 44.52 11.40 14.63
C ILE A 169 43.69 11.43 15.90
#